data_AF-A0A925B7B6-F1
#
_entry.id   AF-A0A925B7B6-F1
#
_cell.length_a   1.000
_cell.length_b   1.000
_cell.length_c   1.000
_cell.angle_alpha   90.00
_cell.angle_beta   90.00
_cell.angle_gamma   90.00
#
_symmetry.space_group_name_H-M   'P 1'
#
loop_
_entity.id
_entity.type
_entity.pdbx_description
1 polymer ?
#
loop_
_entity_poly.entity_id
_entity_poly.type
_entity_poly.pdbx_seq_one_letter_code
_entity_poly.pdbx_strand_id
1 'polypeptide(L)'
;MNRAAQWLRANLFSSWPSALATLAIFWLAWKMVPPFVDWALLSAVWRAPDAGACREAEGACWAFIGEKHRFMLFGTYPFEQHWRPALATAVLISLWIFSSLRRFWN
;
A
#
# COMPACT_ATOMS: atom_id res chain seq x y z
N MET A 1 10.17 1.89 -34.78
CA MET A 1 9.54 1.21 -33.64
C MET A 1 9.80 2.04 -32.38
N ASN A 2 8.75 2.45 -31.68
CA ASN A 2 8.85 3.31 -30.49
C ASN A 2 9.63 2.59 -29.38
N ARG A 3 10.58 3.27 -28.72
CA ARG A 3 11.39 2.71 -27.61
C ARG A 3 10.52 2.05 -26.52
N ALA A 4 9.34 2.63 -26.25
CA ALA A 4 8.38 2.09 -25.30
C ALA A 4 7.86 0.69 -25.69
N ALA A 5 7.54 0.47 -26.96
CA ALA A 5 7.04 -0.83 -27.43
C ALA A 5 8.13 -1.92 -27.40
N GLN A 6 9.38 -1.55 -27.71
CA GLN A 6 10.52 -2.45 -27.57
C GLN A 6 10.79 -2.81 -26.10
N TRP A 7 10.67 -1.84 -25.19
CA TRP A 7 10.81 -2.06 -23.75
C TRP A 7 9.71 -2.98 -23.19
N LEU A 8 8.44 -2.76 -23.56
CA LEU A 8 7.32 -3.60 -23.11
C LEU A 8 7.51 -5.06 -23.55
N ARG A 9 7.91 -5.28 -24.82
CA ARG A 9 8.16 -6.63 -25.33
C ARG A 9 9.34 -7.30 -24.63
N ALA A 10 10.40 -6.56 -24.35
CA ALA A 10 11.60 -7.09 -23.68
C ALA A 10 11.40 -7.39 -22.19
N ASN A 11 10.48 -6.70 -21.50
CA ASN A 11 10.32 -6.83 -20.04
C ASN A 11 9.06 -7.60 -19.62
N LEU A 12 7.91 -7.37 -20.25
CA LEU A 12 6.64 -8.03 -19.86
C LEU A 12 6.33 -9.27 -20.72
N PHE A 13 6.71 -9.25 -21.99
CA PHE A 13 6.38 -10.31 -22.96
C PHE A 13 7.62 -11.01 -23.53
N SER A 14 8.68 -11.11 -22.71
CA SER A 14 9.96 -11.69 -23.13
C SER A 14 9.89 -13.20 -23.38
N SER A 15 8.97 -13.88 -22.69
CA SER A 15 8.73 -15.32 -22.82
C SER A 15 7.24 -15.64 -22.65
N TRP A 16 6.81 -16.83 -23.06
CA TRP A 16 5.42 -17.27 -22.93
C TRP A 16 4.93 -17.31 -21.46
N PRO A 17 5.73 -17.80 -20.48
CA PRO A 17 5.38 -17.68 -19.07
C PRO A 17 5.24 -16.23 -18.60
N SER A 18 6.15 -15.34 -19.00
CA SER A 18 6.07 -13.91 -18.65
C SER A 18 4.81 -13.24 -19.21
N ALA A 19 4.45 -13.58 -20.44
CA ALA A 19 3.23 -13.09 -21.08
C ALA A 19 1.98 -13.55 -20.34
N LEU A 20 1.91 -14.84 -19.97
CA LEU A 20 0.78 -15.39 -19.22
C LEU A 20 0.67 -14.81 -17.81
N ALA A 21 1.79 -14.68 -17.09
CA ALA A 21 1.84 -14.05 -15.79
C ALA A 21 1.40 -12.58 -15.84
N THR A 22 1.86 -11.83 -16.86
CA THR A 22 1.46 -10.44 -17.09
C THR A 22 -0.04 -10.33 -17.29
N LEU A 23 -0.62 -11.13 -18.20
CA LEU A 23 -2.06 -11.13 -18.45
C LEU A 23 -2.86 -11.53 -17.21
N ALA A 24 -2.39 -12.51 -16.44
CA ALA A 24 -3.03 -12.94 -15.19
C ALA A 24 -3.04 -11.81 -14.15
N ILE A 25 -1.92 -11.10 -13.96
CA ILE A 25 -1.84 -9.96 -13.04
C ILE A 25 -2.77 -8.84 -13.47
N PHE A 26 -2.80 -8.50 -14.77
CA PHE A 26 -3.72 -7.48 -15.28
C PHE A 26 -5.18 -7.86 -15.10
N TRP A 27 -5.54 -9.12 -15.37
CA TRP A 27 -6.89 -9.62 -15.17
C TRP A 27 -7.30 -9.58 -13.69
N LEU A 28 -6.40 -9.98 -12.79
CA LEU A 28 -6.65 -9.94 -11.35
C LEU A 28 -6.78 -8.49 -10.85
N ALA A 29 -5.90 -7.60 -11.31
CA ALA A 29 -5.97 -6.17 -11.01
C ALA A 29 -7.30 -5.58 -11.50
N TRP A 30 -7.75 -5.93 -12.71
CA TRP A 30 -9.04 -5.48 -13.24
C TRP A 30 -10.23 -5.95 -12.39
N LYS A 31 -10.13 -7.13 -11.78
CA LYS A 31 -11.17 -7.65 -10.89
C LYS A 31 -11.12 -7.07 -9.48
N MET A 32 -9.95 -6.77 -8.95
CA MET A 32 -9.79 -6.33 -7.55
C MET A 32 -9.73 -4.82 -7.37
N VAL A 33 -9.10 -4.09 -8.30
CA VAL A 33 -8.87 -2.64 -8.14
C VAL A 33 -10.18 -1.85 -8.14
N PRO A 34 -11.13 -2.04 -9.08
CA PRO A 34 -12.37 -1.27 -9.07
C PRO A 34 -13.21 -1.42 -7.79
N PRO A 35 -13.52 -2.64 -7.28
CA PRO A 35 -14.28 -2.77 -6.05
C PRO A 35 -13.48 -2.29 -4.83
N PHE A 36 -12.15 -2.43 -4.84
CA PHE A 36 -11.32 -1.88 -3.77
C PHE A 36 -11.37 -0.35 -3.73
N VAL A 37 -11.31 0.31 -4.89
CA VAL A 37 -11.41 1.78 -4.99
C VAL A 37 -12.78 2.26 -4.55
N ASP A 38 -13.85 1.56 -4.95
CA ASP A 38 -15.21 1.88 -4.50
C ASP A 38 -15.31 1.80 -2.98
N TRP A 39 -14.91 0.67 -2.41
CA TRP A 39 -14.93 0.45 -0.96
C TRP A 39 -14.04 1.44 -0.20
N ALA A 40 -12.81 1.68 -0.68
CA ALA A 40 -11.81 2.47 0.03
C ALA A 40 -12.04 3.98 -0.10
N LEU A 41 -12.64 4.46 -1.19
CA LEU A 41 -12.71 5.89 -1.48
C LEU A 41 -14.14 6.40 -1.74
N LEU A 42 -14.92 5.70 -2.58
CA LEU A 42 -16.22 6.19 -3.05
C LEU A 42 -17.32 5.99 -2.00
N SER A 43 -17.40 4.78 -1.46
CA SER A 43 -18.37 4.35 -0.45
C SER A 43 -17.86 4.56 0.99
N ALA A 44 -16.73 5.25 1.15
CA ALA A 44 -16.02 5.37 2.42
C ALA A 44 -16.55 6.48 3.34
N VAL A 45 -16.48 6.26 4.65
CA VAL A 45 -16.84 7.23 5.68
C VAL A 45 -15.60 8.00 6.13
N TRP A 46 -15.50 9.24 5.66
CA TRP A 46 -14.36 10.12 5.93
C TRP A 46 -14.41 10.82 7.29
N ARG A 47 -15.63 11.16 7.75
CA ARG A 47 -15.88 11.78 9.05
C ARG A 47 -17.13 11.15 9.62
N ALA A 48 -17.07 10.76 10.89
CA ALA A 48 -18.18 10.14 11.59
C ALA A 48 -18.36 10.86 12.94
N PRO A 49 -19.59 11.27 13.30
CA PRO A 49 -19.86 11.86 14.61
C PRO A 49 -19.75 10.83 15.74
N ASP A 50 -20.03 9.56 15.44
CA ASP A 50 -19.98 8.45 16.38
C ASP A 50 -19.62 7.13 15.67
N ALA A 51 -19.38 6.08 16.46
CA ALA A 51 -18.99 4.77 15.93
C ALA A 51 -20.10 4.04 15.17
N GLY A 52 -21.38 4.39 15.38
CA GLY A 52 -22.53 3.83 14.68
C GLY A 52 -22.52 4.16 13.19
N ALA A 53 -22.21 5.40 12.84
CA ALA A 53 -22.08 5.83 11.44
C ALA A 53 -21.05 5.01 10.64
N CYS A 54 -20.00 4.48 11.30
CA CYS A 54 -19.04 3.59 10.66
C CYS A 54 -19.46 2.11 10.65
N ARG A 55 -20.40 1.68 11.48
CA ARG A 55 -20.93 0.31 11.49
C ARG A 55 -22.02 0.10 10.45
N GLU A 56 -22.76 1.15 10.14
CA GLU A 56 -23.85 1.13 9.15
C GLU A 56 -23.33 1.30 7.71
N ALA A 57 -22.10 1.77 7.55
CA ALA A 57 -21.49 1.97 6.24
C ALA A 57 -20.95 0.66 5.62
N GLU A 58 -21.10 0.53 4.31
CA GLU A 58 -20.60 -0.62 3.55
C GLU A 58 -19.12 -0.46 3.12
N GLY A 59 -18.60 0.78 3.12
CA GLY A 59 -17.23 1.12 2.74
C GLY A 59 -16.23 1.22 3.90
N ALA A 60 -15.01 1.65 3.59
CA ALA A 60 -13.97 1.86 4.58
C ALA A 60 -14.30 3.03 5.53
N CYS A 61 -14.07 2.86 6.84
CA CYS A 61 -14.21 3.94 7.81
C CYS A 61 -12.85 4.60 8.10
N TRP A 62 -12.55 5.69 7.38
CA TRP A 62 -11.35 6.49 7.60
C TRP A 62 -11.40 7.29 8.91
N ALA A 63 -12.60 7.63 9.39
CA ALA A 63 -12.76 8.29 10.69
C ALA A 63 -12.15 7.45 11.83
N PHE A 64 -12.36 6.13 11.81
CA PHE A 64 -11.78 5.21 12.80
C PHE A 64 -10.26 5.14 12.70
N ILE A 65 -9.72 5.08 11.48
CA ILE A 65 -8.27 5.10 11.25
C ILE A 65 -7.69 6.42 11.78
N GLY A 66 -8.32 7.56 11.50
CA GLY A 66 -7.90 8.86 12.04
C GLY A 66 -7.79 8.86 13.56
N GLU A 67 -8.78 8.31 14.27
CA GLU A 67 -8.78 8.25 15.73
C GLU A 67 -7.81 7.21 16.32
N LYS A 68 -7.58 6.10 15.62
CA LYS A 68 -6.84 4.94 16.17
C LYS A 68 -5.52 4.62 15.49
N HIS A 69 -5.07 5.41 14.50
CA HIS A 69 -3.82 5.16 13.77
C HIS A 69 -2.61 5.03 14.70
N ARG A 70 -2.53 5.82 15.77
CA ARG A 70 -1.41 5.77 16.73
C ARG A 70 -1.33 4.42 17.43
N PHE A 71 -2.48 3.85 17.80
CA PHE A 71 -2.54 2.52 18.41
C PHE A 71 -2.24 1.42 17.38
N MET A 72 -2.67 1.57 16.13
CA MET A 72 -2.33 0.62 15.06
C MET A 72 -0.82 0.59 14.76
N LEU A 73 -0.17 1.75 14.77
CA LEU A 73 1.25 1.89 14.45
C LEU A 73 2.16 1.56 15.64
N PHE A 74 1.79 1.98 16.84
CA PHE A 74 2.66 1.90 18.02
C PHE A 74 2.16 0.92 19.08
N GLY A 75 0.97 0.33 18.92
CA GLY A 75 0.39 -0.60 19.88
C GLY A 75 0.10 0.07 21.23
N THR A 76 0.44 -0.62 22.31
CA THR A 76 0.25 -0.18 23.70
C THR A 76 1.38 0.72 24.23
N TYR A 77 2.26 1.22 23.36
CA TYR A 77 3.36 2.07 23.76
C TYR A 77 2.85 3.39 24.38
N PRO A 78 3.47 3.92 25.45
CA PRO A 78 3.06 5.19 26.03
C PRO A 78 3.33 6.33 25.04
N PHE A 79 2.40 7.30 24.98
CA PHE A 79 2.36 8.38 23.99
C PHE A 79 3.71 9.12 23.87
N GLU A 80 4.30 9.47 25.00
CA GLU A 80 5.56 10.22 25.08
C GLU A 80 6.76 9.43 24.54
N GLN A 81 6.65 8.11 24.43
CA GLN A 81 7.74 7.27 23.96
C GLN A 81 7.53 6.77 22.52
N HIS A 82 6.47 7.17 21.81
CA HIS A 82 6.22 6.75 20.41
C HIS A 82 7.40 7.04 19.47
N TRP A 83 8.24 8.02 19.79
CA TRP A 83 9.45 8.31 19.03
C TRP A 83 10.42 7.11 18.97
N ARG A 84 10.43 6.22 19.98
CA ARG A 84 11.32 5.05 20.03
C ARG A 84 11.01 4.03 18.93
N PRO A 85 9.78 3.47 18.83
CA PRO A 85 9.42 2.60 17.71
C PRO A 85 9.47 3.34 16.37
N ALA A 86 9.07 4.62 16.31
CA ALA A 86 9.17 5.40 15.07
C ALA A 86 10.63 5.51 14.57
N LEU A 87 11.58 5.80 15.47
CA LEU A 87 12.99 5.87 15.14
C LEU A 87 13.55 4.49 14.76
N ALA A 88 13.20 3.44 15.49
CA ALA A 88 13.64 2.08 15.17
C ALA A 88 13.18 1.66 13.76
N THR A 89 11.90 1.89 13.43
CA THR A 89 11.36 1.64 12.09
C THR A 89 12.06 2.49 11.03
N ALA A 90 12.29 3.78 11.29
CA ALA A 90 12.99 4.66 10.36
C ALA A 90 14.43 4.21 10.08
N VAL A 91 15.17 3.77 11.10
CA VAL A 91 16.53 3.22 10.96
C VAL A 91 16.51 1.95 10.11
N LEU A 92 15.59 1.02 10.37
CA LEU A 92 15.45 -0.21 9.57
C LEU A 92 15.14 0.09 8.10
N ILE A 93 14.21 1.00 7.83
CA ILE A 93 13.90 1.43 6.46
C ILE A 93 15.12 2.07 5.80
N SER A 94 15.85 2.92 6.53
CA SER A 94 17.05 3.57 6.01
C SER A 94 18.11 2.53 5.64
N LEU A 95 18.41 1.59 6.54
CA LEU A 95 19.35 0.50 6.29
C LEU A 95 18.94 -0.35 5.08
N TRP A 96 17.66 -0.66 4.95
CA TRP A 96 17.14 -1.38 3.80
C TRP A 96 17.33 -0.59 2.50
N ILE A 97 17.07 0.72 2.50
CA ILE A 97 17.32 1.60 1.35
C ILE A 97 18.82 1.64 1.03
N PHE A 98 19.69 1.91 1.99
CA PHE A 98 21.14 1.95 1.78
C PHE A 98 21.68 0.61 1.25
N SER A 99 21.19 -0.50 1.78
CA SER A 99 21.54 -1.84 1.32
C SER A 99 21.01 -2.13 -0.09
N SER A 100 19.82 -1.65 -0.48
CA SER A 100 19.32 -1.86 -1.84
C SER A 100 20.02 -1.00 -2.90
N LEU A 101 20.70 0.07 -2.48
CA LEU A 101 21.47 0.94 -3.37
C LEU A 101 22.85 0.34 -3.63
N ARG A 102 23.01 -0.29 -4.81
CA ARG A 102 24.28 -0.92 -5.29
C ARG A 102 25.51 -0.02 -5.18
N ARG A 103 25.34 1.31 -5.12
CA ARG A 103 26.42 2.28 -4.93
C ARG A 103 27.19 2.09 -3.60
N PHE A 104 26.55 1.53 -2.58
CA PHE A 104 27.14 1.30 -1.26
C PHE A 104 27.73 -0.11 -1.09
N TRP A 105 27.77 -0.92 -2.16
CA TRP A 105 28.36 -2.27 -2.16
C TRP A 105 29.82 -2.26 -2.66
N ASN A 106 30.57 -1.21 -2.32
CA ASN A 106 32.01 -1.10 -2.60
C ASN A 106 32.82 -1.56 -1.39
#